data_AF-A0A534VQN3-F1
#
_entry.id   AF-A0A534VQN3-F1
#
_cell.length_a   1.000
_cell.length_b   1.000
_cell.length_c   1.000
_cell.angle_alpha   90.00
_cell.angle_beta   90.00
_cell.angle_gamma   90.00
#
_symmetry.space_group_name_H-M   'P 1'
#
loop_
_entity.id
_entity.type
_entity.pdbx_description
1 polymer ?
#
loop_
_entity_poly.entity_id
_entity_poly.type
_entity_poly.pdbx_seq_one_letter_code
_entity_poly.pdbx_strand_id
1 'polypeptide(L)'
;MLQHLELGELGRETQLVAVGNWRVVGLDTARLLSRHGARLVHSAPAFGVKDWSDLRIAVAAGIWLGDSRPGDVLEVITDDQAFDAVGDVAASCGVSFRRLSYRSLVEAKQTRHAVGAPRAGPRGSRRRGRASAARAATSVARSQV
;
A
#
# COMPACT_ATOMS: atom_id res chain seq x y z
N MET A 1 5.62 -9.62 -0.65
CA MET A 1 4.33 -9.62 -1.37
C MET A 1 3.23 -8.98 -0.53
N LEU A 2 2.69 -9.67 0.49
CA LEU A 2 1.49 -9.25 1.25
C LEU A 2 1.60 -7.90 1.99
N GLN A 3 2.82 -7.43 2.28
CA GLN A 3 3.07 -6.13 2.94
C GLN A 3 2.52 -4.90 2.19
N HIS A 4 2.09 -5.03 0.92
CA HIS A 4 1.45 -3.96 0.16
C HIS A 4 -0.06 -3.81 0.44
N LEU A 5 -0.65 -4.75 1.19
CA LEU A 5 -2.07 -4.72 1.55
C LEU A 5 -2.37 -3.82 2.78
N GLU A 6 -1.34 -3.22 3.38
CA GLU A 6 -1.43 -2.31 4.56
C GLU A 6 -2.31 -2.83 5.72
N LEU A 7 -2.33 -4.15 5.92
CA LEU A 7 -3.06 -4.79 7.00
C LEU A 7 -2.50 -4.32 8.35
N GLY A 8 -3.23 -3.45 9.04
CA GLY A 8 -2.93 -3.05 10.42
C GLY A 8 -3.40 -4.10 11.42
N GLU A 9 -3.63 -3.66 12.66
CA GLU A 9 -4.66 -4.29 13.48
C GLU A 9 -6.02 -3.81 12.96
N LEU A 10 -6.79 -4.71 12.35
CA LEU A 10 -8.14 -4.40 11.92
C LEU A 10 -9.03 -4.18 13.15
N GLY A 11 -9.66 -3.02 13.22
CA GLY A 11 -10.65 -2.73 14.26
C GLY A 11 -11.82 -3.72 14.18
N ARG A 12 -12.55 -3.89 15.29
CA ARG A 12 -13.63 -4.91 15.41
C ARG A 12 -14.74 -4.81 14.35
N GLU A 13 -14.84 -3.68 13.66
CA GLU A 13 -15.81 -3.39 12.60
C GLU A 13 -15.32 -3.84 11.20
N THR A 14 -14.01 -3.91 10.96
CA THR A 14 -13.45 -4.17 9.62
C THR A 14 -13.22 -5.66 9.39
N GLN A 15 -14.02 -6.27 8.51
CA GLN A 15 -13.97 -7.71 8.23
C GLN A 15 -13.04 -8.04 7.04
N LEU A 16 -11.93 -8.73 7.30
CA LEU A 16 -11.04 -9.24 6.23
C LEU A 16 -11.32 -10.71 5.91
N VAL A 17 -11.45 -11.01 4.62
CA VAL A 17 -11.57 -12.36 4.07
C VAL A 17 -10.48 -12.56 3.02
N ALA A 18 -9.74 -13.66 3.11
CA ALA A 18 -8.71 -14.03 2.13
C ALA A 18 -9.04 -15.37 1.49
N VAL A 19 -9.41 -15.34 0.21
CA VAL A 19 -9.74 -16.51 -0.60
C VAL A 19 -8.49 -17.02 -1.32
N GLY A 20 -8.27 -18.34 -1.35
CA GLY A 20 -7.22 -18.90 -2.20
C GLY A 20 -7.12 -20.42 -2.23
N ASN A 21 -6.40 -20.93 -3.22
CA ASN A 21 -6.11 -22.34 -3.36
C ASN A 21 -4.95 -22.72 -2.42
N TRP A 22 -5.19 -23.54 -1.40
CA TRP A 22 -4.19 -23.97 -0.42
C TRP A 22 -3.02 -24.79 -1.01
N ARG A 23 -3.11 -25.24 -2.28
CA ARG A 23 -1.97 -25.80 -3.02
C ARG A 23 -0.98 -24.74 -3.51
N VAL A 24 -1.37 -23.47 -3.49
CA VAL A 24 -0.57 -22.30 -3.92
C VAL A 24 -0.30 -21.35 -2.74
N VAL A 25 -1.28 -21.19 -1.85
CA VAL A 25 -1.17 -20.37 -0.64
C VAL A 25 -0.36 -21.11 0.43
N GLY A 26 0.94 -20.85 0.48
CA GLY A 26 1.86 -21.43 1.47
C GLY A 26 1.52 -21.07 2.93
N LEU A 27 1.94 -21.94 3.86
CA LEU A 27 1.59 -21.87 5.28
C LEU A 27 1.95 -20.54 5.95
N ASP A 28 3.06 -19.90 5.59
CA ASP A 28 3.47 -18.63 6.21
C ASP A 28 2.70 -17.42 5.67
N THR A 29 2.19 -17.49 4.43
CA THR A 29 1.19 -16.53 3.93
C THR A 29 -0.11 -16.65 4.73
N ALA A 30 -0.60 -17.87 4.94
CA ALA A 30 -1.80 -18.14 5.73
C ALA A 30 -1.63 -17.63 7.18
N ARG A 31 -0.50 -17.96 7.83
CA ARG A 31 -0.16 -17.46 9.18
C ARG A 31 -0.10 -15.94 9.27
N LEU A 32 0.51 -15.27 8.28
CA LEU A 32 0.58 -13.81 8.25
C LEU A 32 -0.82 -13.20 8.14
N LEU A 33 -1.64 -13.66 7.19
CA LEU A 33 -3.01 -13.21 7.00
C LEU A 33 -3.86 -13.42 8.27
N SER A 34 -3.79 -14.59 8.91
CA SER A 34 -4.53 -14.85 10.16
C SER A 34 -4.03 -14.00 11.34
N ARG A 35 -2.74 -13.64 11.41
CA ARG A 35 -2.23 -12.68 12.43
C ARG A 35 -2.83 -11.29 12.28
N HIS A 36 -3.20 -10.89 11.05
CA HIS A 36 -3.94 -9.67 10.77
C HIS A 36 -5.47 -9.83 10.86
N GLY A 37 -5.97 -10.96 11.39
CA GLY A 37 -7.41 -11.21 11.56
C GLY A 37 -8.15 -11.69 10.30
N ALA A 38 -7.44 -12.06 9.22
CA ALA A 38 -8.10 -12.56 8.01
C ALA A 38 -8.80 -13.91 8.25
N ARG A 39 -10.08 -14.00 7.88
CA ARG A 39 -10.77 -15.28 7.70
C ARG A 39 -10.30 -15.92 6.39
N LEU A 40 -9.63 -17.08 6.49
CA LEU A 40 -9.08 -17.78 5.33
C LEU A 40 -10.13 -18.72 4.73
N VAL A 41 -10.33 -18.64 3.41
CA VAL A 41 -11.31 -19.46 2.67
C VAL A 41 -10.60 -20.22 1.56
N HIS A 42 -10.80 -21.54 1.50
CA HIS A 42 -10.23 -22.35 0.41
C HIS A 42 -11.07 -22.24 -0.86
N SER A 43 -10.47 -21.73 -1.95
CA SER A 43 -10.93 -22.06 -3.31
C SER A 43 -10.37 -23.42 -3.73
N ALA A 44 -11.05 -24.49 -3.29
CA ALA A 44 -10.82 -25.84 -3.76
C ALA A 44 -11.44 -26.01 -5.16
N PRO A 45 -10.67 -26.45 -6.19
CA PRO A 45 -11.24 -26.73 -7.49
C PRO A 45 -11.98 -28.07 -7.49
N ALA A 46 -13.27 -28.06 -7.81
CA ALA A 46 -13.99 -29.25 -8.26
C ALA A 46 -14.01 -29.31 -9.80
N PHE A 47 -14.34 -30.47 -10.34
CA PHE A 47 -14.29 -30.74 -11.77
C PHE A 47 -15.32 -29.91 -12.56
N GLY A 48 -14.95 -29.44 -13.76
CA GLY A 48 -15.86 -28.82 -14.73
C GLY A 48 -16.13 -27.32 -14.57
N VAL A 49 -15.83 -26.70 -13.41
CA VAL A 49 -16.02 -25.26 -13.19
C VAL A 49 -14.67 -24.54 -13.17
N LYS A 50 -14.64 -23.31 -13.68
CA LYS A 50 -13.48 -22.41 -13.64
C LYS A 50 -13.59 -21.41 -12.47
N ASP A 51 -12.54 -20.64 -12.24
CA ASP A 51 -12.61 -19.35 -11.52
C ASP A 51 -13.21 -19.45 -10.10
N TRP A 52 -12.86 -20.56 -9.41
CA TRP A 52 -13.31 -20.93 -8.07
C TRP A 52 -12.97 -19.91 -6.98
N SER A 53 -11.92 -19.11 -7.17
CA SER A 53 -11.59 -18.01 -6.25
C SER A 53 -12.63 -16.92 -6.36
N ASP A 54 -13.02 -16.56 -7.57
CA ASP A 54 -13.87 -15.42 -7.86
C ASP A 54 -15.32 -15.70 -7.42
N LEU A 55 -15.82 -16.91 -7.67
CA LEU A 55 -17.08 -17.38 -7.07
C LEU A 55 -17.07 -17.29 -5.53
N ARG A 56 -15.95 -17.65 -4.88
CA ARG A 56 -15.82 -17.59 -3.41
C ARG A 56 -15.71 -16.16 -2.87
N ILE A 57 -15.08 -15.25 -3.61
CA ILE A 57 -15.03 -13.81 -3.27
C ILE A 57 -16.42 -13.18 -3.45
N ALA A 58 -17.10 -13.45 -4.57
CA ALA A 58 -18.44 -12.93 -4.85
C ALA A 58 -19.48 -13.42 -3.82
N VAL A 59 -19.44 -14.70 -3.43
CA VAL A 59 -20.29 -15.23 -2.35
C VAL A 59 -19.97 -14.59 -1.00
N ALA A 60 -18.69 -14.39 -0.66
CA ALA A 60 -18.31 -13.72 0.59
C ALA A 60 -18.77 -12.25 0.62
N ALA A 61 -18.65 -11.54 -0.49
CA ALA A 61 -19.15 -10.18 -0.65
C ALA A 61 -20.68 -10.11 -0.55
N GLY A 62 -21.41 -11.01 -1.23
CA GLY A 62 -22.87 -11.07 -1.19
C GLY A 62 -23.43 -11.39 0.20
N ILE A 63 -22.78 -12.29 0.96
CA ILE A 63 -23.14 -12.56 2.36
C ILE A 63 -22.94 -11.30 3.22
N TRP A 64 -21.80 -10.62 3.09
CA TRP A 64 -21.52 -9.41 3.86
C TRP A 64 -22.46 -8.25 3.48
N LEU A 65 -22.80 -8.10 2.20
CA LEU A 65 -23.76 -7.09 1.73
C LEU A 65 -25.17 -7.32 2.31
N GLY A 66 -25.58 -8.57 2.56
CA GLY A 66 -26.86 -8.89 3.18
C GLY A 66 -27.04 -8.36 4.60
N ASP A 67 -25.95 -8.20 5.36
CA ASP A 67 -25.93 -7.64 6.72
C ASP A 67 -25.48 -6.15 6.75
N SER A 68 -25.13 -5.58 5.59
CA SER A 68 -24.53 -4.24 5.47
C SER A 68 -25.53 -3.08 5.63
N ARG A 69 -25.01 -1.87 5.81
CA ARG A 69 -25.77 -0.62 5.99
C ARG A 69 -25.33 0.47 5.00
N PRO A 70 -26.23 1.40 4.63
CA PRO A 70 -25.86 2.59 3.88
C PRO A 70 -24.74 3.37 4.59
N GLY A 71 -23.65 3.64 3.87
CA GLY A 71 -22.43 4.27 4.41
C GLY A 71 -21.29 3.29 4.72
N ASP A 72 -21.53 1.97 4.77
CA ASP A 72 -20.45 0.99 4.89
C ASP A 72 -19.56 0.98 3.62
N VAL A 73 -18.38 0.35 3.71
CA VAL A 73 -17.39 0.29 2.62
C VAL A 73 -17.02 -1.16 2.31
N LEU A 74 -17.13 -1.55 1.04
CA LEU A 74 -16.70 -2.85 0.52
C LEU A 74 -15.49 -2.69 -0.39
N GLU A 75 -14.37 -3.32 -0.04
CA GLU A 75 -13.18 -3.39 -0.89
C GLU A 75 -12.98 -4.80 -1.44
N VAL A 76 -12.78 -4.92 -2.75
CA VAL A 76 -12.46 -6.20 -3.40
C VAL A 76 -11.14 -6.06 -4.16
N ILE A 77 -10.15 -6.84 -3.74
CA ILE A 77 -8.81 -6.82 -4.33
C ILE A 77 -8.75 -7.84 -5.47
N THR A 78 -8.98 -7.37 -6.70
CA THR A 78 -8.98 -8.18 -7.92
C THR A 78 -8.70 -7.32 -9.15
N ASP A 79 -8.06 -7.93 -10.14
CA ASP A 79 -7.85 -7.35 -11.47
C ASP A 79 -9.05 -7.59 -12.41
N ASP A 80 -9.96 -8.51 -12.08
CA ASP A 80 -11.12 -8.88 -12.90
C ASP A 80 -12.24 -7.81 -12.84
N GLN A 81 -12.75 -7.42 -14.01
CA GLN A 81 -13.83 -6.44 -14.17
C GLN A 81 -15.22 -7.04 -13.90
N ALA A 82 -15.39 -8.37 -13.91
CA ALA A 82 -16.68 -8.99 -13.59
C ALA A 82 -17.20 -8.63 -12.17
N PHE A 83 -16.30 -8.23 -11.27
CA PHE A 83 -16.65 -7.73 -9.94
C PHE A 83 -17.30 -6.35 -9.91
N ASP A 84 -17.33 -5.61 -11.02
CA ASP A 84 -18.08 -4.35 -11.06
C ASP A 84 -19.59 -4.57 -10.85
N ALA A 85 -20.12 -5.76 -11.20
CA ALA A 85 -21.49 -6.17 -10.86
C ALA A 85 -21.73 -6.35 -9.34
N VAL A 86 -20.68 -6.63 -8.55
CA VAL A 86 -20.77 -6.58 -7.07
C VAL A 86 -20.81 -5.13 -6.59
N GLY A 87 -20.16 -4.22 -7.32
CA GLY A 87 -20.25 -2.77 -7.12
C GLY A 87 -21.65 -2.22 -7.39
N ASP A 88 -22.33 -2.68 -8.44
CA ASP A 88 -23.72 -2.29 -8.74
C ASP A 88 -24.67 -2.67 -7.59
N VAL A 89 -24.54 -3.89 -7.05
CA VAL A 89 -25.33 -4.34 -5.89
C VAL A 89 -24.98 -3.53 -4.64
N ALA A 90 -23.69 -3.31 -4.36
CA ALA A 90 -23.24 -2.49 -3.23
C ALA A 90 -23.80 -1.06 -3.30
N ALA A 91 -23.78 -0.43 -4.48
CA ALA A 91 -24.36 0.89 -4.71
C ALA A 91 -25.87 0.91 -4.44
N SER A 92 -26.60 -0.15 -4.80
CA SER A 92 -28.04 -0.29 -4.48
C SER A 92 -28.32 -0.39 -2.97
N CYS A 93 -27.37 -0.92 -2.19
CA CYS A 93 -27.41 -0.96 -0.72
C CYS A 93 -26.96 0.36 -0.05
N GLY A 94 -26.49 1.35 -0.83
CA GLY A 94 -25.86 2.56 -0.29
C GLY A 94 -24.44 2.34 0.26
N VAL A 95 -23.79 1.23 -0.12
CA VAL A 95 -22.43 0.86 0.28
C VAL A 95 -21.42 1.42 -0.73
N SER A 96 -20.32 1.98 -0.22
CA SER A 96 -19.21 2.46 -1.06
C SER A 96 -18.34 1.29 -1.53
N PHE A 97 -18.37 0.97 -2.82
CA PHE A 97 -17.53 -0.09 -3.41
C PHE A 97 -16.18 0.43 -3.90
N ARG A 98 -15.10 -0.33 -3.67
CA ARG A 98 -13.79 -0.12 -4.31
C ARG A 98 -13.20 -1.43 -4.82
N ARG A 99 -13.08 -1.56 -6.14
CA ARG A 99 -12.26 -2.60 -6.77
C ARG A 99 -10.80 -2.13 -6.88
N LEU A 100 -9.87 -2.96 -6.41
CA LEU A 100 -8.46 -2.59 -6.25
C LEU A 100 -7.55 -3.63 -6.93
N SER A 101 -6.77 -3.21 -7.93
CA SER A 101 -5.73 -4.08 -8.49
C SER A 101 -4.57 -4.26 -7.51
N TYR A 102 -3.93 -5.44 -7.50
CA TYR A 102 -2.70 -5.61 -6.72
C TYR A 102 -1.59 -4.67 -7.20
N ARG A 103 -1.56 -4.32 -8.49
CA ARG A 103 -0.62 -3.35 -9.06
C ARG A 103 -0.79 -1.96 -8.45
N SER A 104 -2.00 -1.41 -8.46
CA SER A 104 -2.26 -0.06 -7.92
C SER A 104 -2.01 0.03 -6.41
N LEU A 105 -2.23 -1.04 -5.66
CA LEU A 105 -1.85 -1.11 -4.23
C LEU A 105 -0.33 -1.05 -4.03
N VAL A 106 0.44 -1.78 -4.83
CA VAL A 106 1.91 -1.74 -4.83
C VAL A 106 2.42 -0.34 -5.20
N GLU A 107 1.87 0.28 -6.24
CA GLU A 107 2.26 1.61 -6.75
C GLU A 107 1.89 2.74 -5.77
N ALA A 108 0.69 2.70 -5.18
CA ALA A 108 0.26 3.66 -4.17
C ALA A 108 1.18 3.62 -2.93
N LYS A 109 1.56 2.42 -2.47
CA LYS A 109 2.50 2.27 -1.36
C LYS A 109 3.91 2.79 -1.69
N GLN A 110 4.41 2.53 -2.90
CA GLN A 110 5.70 3.10 -3.35
C GLN A 110 5.66 4.63 -3.38
N THR A 111 4.56 5.22 -3.85
CA THR A 111 4.37 6.67 -3.90
C THR A 111 4.37 7.28 -2.49
N ARG A 112 3.66 6.66 -1.53
CA ARG A 112 3.64 7.09 -0.12
C ARG A 112 5.03 7.04 0.51
N HIS A 113 5.82 6.00 0.26
CA HIS A 113 7.20 5.93 0.74
C HIS A 113 8.13 6.95 0.08
N ALA A 114 7.95 7.24 -1.22
CA ALA A 114 8.76 8.23 -1.94
C ALA A 114 8.54 9.66 -1.42
N VAL A 115 7.31 10.02 -1.05
CA VAL A 115 6.98 11.33 -0.45
C VAL A 115 7.56 11.48 0.97
N GLY A 116 7.80 10.38 1.68
CA GLY A 116 8.42 10.36 3.01
C GLY A 116 9.95 10.55 3.02
N ALA A 117 10.62 10.53 1.87
CA ALA A 117 12.07 10.72 1.79
C ALA A 117 12.43 12.23 1.82
N PRO A 118 13.17 12.73 2.84
CA PRO A 118 13.55 14.13 2.87
C PRO A 118 14.48 14.43 1.69
N ARG A 119 14.07 15.36 0.81
CA ARG A 119 14.90 15.86 -0.30
C ARG A 119 16.25 16.32 0.24
N ALA A 120 17.31 15.60 -0.11
CA ALA A 120 18.67 15.98 0.23
C ALA A 120 19.02 17.30 -0.47
N GLY A 121 18.94 18.41 0.28
CA GLY A 121 19.19 19.74 -0.24
C GLY A 121 20.60 19.87 -0.85
N PRO A 122 20.80 20.73 -1.87
CA PRO A 122 22.09 20.88 -2.53
C PRO A 122 23.20 21.18 -1.52
N ARG A 123 24.28 20.38 -1.55
CA ARG A 123 25.43 20.53 -0.64
C ARG A 123 26.22 21.79 -0.97
N GLY A 124 25.75 22.94 -0.46
CA GLY A 124 26.41 24.23 -0.62
C GLY A 124 27.83 24.21 -0.05
N SER A 125 28.82 24.27 -0.93
CA SER A 125 30.25 24.21 -0.61
C SER A 125 30.73 25.49 0.07
N ARG A 126 30.53 25.58 1.40
CA ARG A 126 31.01 26.69 2.24
C ARG A 126 32.53 26.75 2.28
N ARG A 127 33.11 27.42 1.28
CA ARG A 127 34.52 27.78 1.12
C ARG A 127 34.98 28.70 2.28
N ARG A 128 35.24 28.11 3.46
CA ARG A 128 35.76 28.86 4.62
C ARG A 128 37.14 29.42 4.31
N GLY A 129 37.27 30.74 4.37
CA GLY A 129 38.54 31.44 4.15
C GLY A 129 39.57 31.12 5.24
N ARG A 130 40.82 30.91 4.83
CA ARG A 130 41.95 30.59 5.73
C ARG A 130 42.72 31.87 6.08
N ALA A 131 42.17 32.66 7.00
CA ALA A 131 42.81 33.90 7.48
C ALA A 131 43.92 33.58 8.50
N SER A 132 45.12 33.24 8.00
CA SER A 132 46.33 33.09 8.82
C SER A 132 47.08 34.42 8.89
N ALA A 133 47.18 35.01 10.08
CA ALA A 133 47.86 36.28 10.31
C ALA A 133 49.38 36.11 10.46
N ALA A 134 50.14 37.00 9.84
CA ALA A 134 51.55 37.28 10.13
C ALA A 134 51.78 38.80 10.05
N ARG A 135 52.72 39.33 10.84
CA ARG A 135 53.00 40.77 10.98
C ARG A 135 54.38 41.14 10.42
N ALA A 136 54.56 42.44 10.17
CA ALA A 136 55.81 43.15 9.87
C ALA A 136 56.41 42.90 8.46
N ALA A 137 57.18 43.83 7.87
CA ALA A 137 57.70 45.10 8.40
C ALA A 137 57.70 46.26 7.38
N THR A 138 57.65 47.47 7.95
CA THR A 138 58.08 48.79 7.47
C THR A 138 59.01 48.86 6.24
N SER A 139 58.65 49.64 5.22
CA SER A 139 59.38 50.91 4.93
C SER A 139 58.80 51.76 3.78
N VAL A 140 59.04 53.06 3.95
CA VAL A 140 58.73 54.23 3.12
C VAL A 140 59.31 54.13 1.70
N ALA A 141 58.68 54.80 0.73
CA ALA A 141 59.22 54.98 -0.62
C ALA A 141 59.36 56.47 -0.98
N ARG A 142 60.25 56.73 -1.95
CA ARG A 142 60.54 58.01 -2.63
C ARG A 142 61.42 59.03 -1.88
N SER A 143 62.71 58.72 -1.77
CA SER A 143 63.80 59.70 -1.68
C SER A 143 65.13 59.02 -2.09
N GLN A 144 65.86 59.40 -3.14
CA GLN A 144 65.52 60.32 -4.24
C GLN A 144 65.50 59.56 -5.60
N VAL A 145 64.52 59.76 -6.49
CA VAL A 145 63.25 60.52 -6.32
C VAL A 145 62.19 59.61 -5.69
#